data_AF-A0A9P8I3P7-F1
#
_entry.id   AF-A0A9P8I3P7-F1
#
_cell.length_a   1.000
_cell.length_b   1.000
_cell.length_c   1.000
_cell.angle_alpha   90.00
_cell.angle_beta   90.00
_cell.angle_gamma   90.00
#
_symmetry.space_group_name_H-M   'P 1'
#
loop_
_entity.id
_entity.type
_entity.pdbx_description
1 polymer ?
#
loop_
_entity_poly.entity_id
_entity_poly.type
_entity_poly.pdbx_seq_one_letter_code
_entity_poly.pdbx_strand_id
1 'polypeptide(L)'
;MKYDNTENITNLSQSNDIDDDAGISKINSCQNGFLLQSTVHKAFDQYLLSVNPDDNYKITAFDMDNFGFDGRVLDPVCLNPEDPHRVSDQLLRWHFRQSVLANMRGAGEPIFEYDFPPGTDMMKEIREGPYAQERFEKELAVRFRETV
;
A
#
# COMPACT_ATOMS: atom_id res chain seq x y z
N MET A 1 34.22 -3.39 41.88
CA MET A 1 33.11 -2.42 41.93
C MET A 1 32.08 -2.88 40.92
N LYS A 2 30.91 -3.32 41.38
CA LYS A 2 29.81 -3.88 40.56
C LYS A 2 28.83 -2.77 40.15
N TYR A 3 27.97 -3.12 39.19
CA TYR A 3 26.72 -2.49 38.72
C TYR A 3 26.89 -1.47 37.58
N ASP A 4 26.10 -1.45 36.51
CA ASP A 4 24.89 -2.24 36.18
C ASP A 4 24.65 -2.26 34.66
N ASN A 5 23.85 -3.23 34.22
CA ASN A 5 23.48 -3.50 32.83
C ASN A 5 21.96 -3.31 32.69
N THR A 6 21.47 -2.20 32.14
CA THR A 6 20.08 -2.10 31.65
C THR A 6 19.84 -0.84 30.81
N GLU A 7 19.21 -1.05 29.65
CA GLU A 7 18.24 -0.16 28.99
C GLU A 7 18.71 1.14 28.32
N ASN A 8 18.79 1.10 26.98
CA ASN A 8 18.33 2.20 26.11
C ASN A 8 17.85 1.65 24.75
N ILE A 9 16.97 0.66 24.82
CA ILE A 9 16.13 0.18 23.71
C ILE A 9 14.76 0.86 23.80
N THR A 10 14.71 2.17 23.60
CA THR A 10 13.45 2.92 23.48
C THR A 10 13.70 4.25 22.78
N ASN A 11 13.92 4.19 21.48
CA ASN A 11 13.71 5.33 20.57
C ASN A 11 13.13 4.84 19.23
N LEU A 12 12.25 3.82 19.27
CA LEU A 12 11.22 3.72 18.25
C LEU A 12 10.12 4.69 18.68
N SER A 13 10.20 5.91 18.17
CA SER A 13 9.10 6.87 18.18
C SER A 13 7.84 6.15 17.70
N GLN A 14 6.95 5.91 18.66
CA GLN A 14 5.57 5.51 18.44
C GLN A 14 5.01 6.38 17.32
N SER A 15 4.67 5.76 16.20
CA SER A 15 3.78 6.38 15.21
C SER A 15 2.36 6.30 15.75
N ASN A 16 2.10 7.03 16.84
CA ASN A 16 0.76 7.47 17.16
C ASN A 16 0.51 8.68 16.26
N ASP A 17 -0.45 8.54 15.35
CA ASP A 17 -1.30 9.61 14.82
C ASP A 17 -2.09 9.01 13.64
N ILE A 18 -2.78 7.90 13.89
CA ILE A 18 -4.07 7.69 13.24
C ILE A 18 -5.02 8.33 14.23
N ASP A 19 -5.48 9.54 13.93
CA ASP A 19 -6.57 10.15 14.69
C ASP A 19 -7.74 9.15 14.68
N ASP A 20 -7.96 8.61 15.86
CA ASP A 20 -9.01 7.67 16.22
C ASP A 20 -10.34 8.44 16.21
N ASP A 21 -10.86 8.73 15.01
CA ASP A 21 -12.27 9.09 14.84
C ASP A 21 -13.06 7.80 14.99
N ALA A 22 -13.48 7.57 16.24
CA ALA A 22 -14.22 6.44 16.73
C ALA A 22 -15.21 5.83 15.71
N GLY A 23 -14.80 4.71 15.09
CA GLY A 23 -15.71 3.73 14.50
C GLY A 23 -16.30 4.01 13.11
N ILE A 24 -15.96 5.12 12.44
CA ILE A 24 -16.39 5.34 11.04
C ILE A 24 -15.26 4.94 10.11
N SER A 25 -15.41 3.77 9.46
CA SER A 25 -14.49 3.33 8.40
C SER A 25 -14.45 4.38 7.28
N LYS A 26 -13.31 5.07 7.14
CA LYS A 26 -13.06 6.03 6.04
C LYS A 26 -12.73 5.35 4.70
N ILE A 27 -12.99 4.05 4.57
CA ILE A 27 -12.72 3.26 3.36
C ILE A 27 -13.41 3.85 2.12
N ASN A 28 -14.61 4.41 2.31
CA ASN A 28 -15.40 5.04 1.25
C ASN A 28 -15.14 6.56 1.12
N SER A 29 -14.13 7.11 1.79
CA SER A 29 -13.78 8.52 1.66
C SER A 29 -13.15 8.79 0.31
N CYS A 30 -13.54 9.89 -0.36
CA CYS A 30 -12.86 10.33 -1.59
C CYS A 30 -11.36 10.59 -1.38
N GLN A 31 -10.94 10.92 -0.16
CA GLN A 31 -9.54 11.15 0.19
C GLN A 31 -8.70 9.85 0.21
N ASN A 32 -9.36 8.69 0.17
CA ASN A 32 -8.75 7.36 0.16
C ASN A 32 -8.35 6.87 -1.24
N GLY A 33 -8.61 7.65 -2.29
CA GLY A 33 -8.28 7.21 -3.64
C GLY A 33 -8.19 8.36 -4.64
N PHE A 34 -7.61 8.04 -5.78
CA PHE A 34 -7.58 8.90 -6.96
C PHE A 34 -7.66 8.01 -8.21
N LEU A 35 -8.08 8.61 -9.33
CA LEU A 35 -8.30 7.87 -10.55
C LEU A 35 -6.98 7.59 -11.28
N LEU A 36 -6.80 6.34 -11.68
CA LEU A 36 -5.66 5.86 -12.44
C LEU A 36 -6.13 5.13 -13.70
N GLN A 37 -5.32 5.18 -14.75
CA GLN A 37 -5.50 4.29 -15.89
C GLN A 37 -5.36 2.83 -15.43
N SER A 38 -6.19 1.92 -15.96
CA SER A 38 -6.27 0.52 -15.52
C SER A 38 -4.92 -0.21 -15.36
N THR A 39 -3.96 0.00 -16.28
CA THR A 39 -2.63 -0.63 -16.17
C THR A 39 -1.76 -0.01 -15.08
N VAL A 40 -1.93 1.28 -14.83
CA VAL A 40 -1.20 2.03 -13.78
C VAL A 40 -1.78 1.70 -12.41
N HIS A 41 -3.11 1.57 -12.32
CA HIS A 41 -3.82 1.09 -11.13
C HIS A 41 -3.25 -0.24 -10.65
N LYS A 42 -3.16 -1.25 -11.54
CA LYS A 42 -2.57 -2.56 -11.20
C LYS A 42 -1.14 -2.46 -10.66
N ALA A 43 -0.32 -1.56 -11.21
CA ALA A 43 1.05 -1.37 -10.74
C ALA A 43 1.09 -0.67 -9.38
N PHE A 44 0.15 0.24 -9.12
CA PHE A 44 -0.02 0.90 -7.83
C PHE A 44 -0.44 -0.10 -6.76
N ASP A 45 -1.48 -0.90 -6.99
CA ASP A 45 -1.98 -1.92 -6.05
C ASP A 45 -0.95 -2.99 -5.71
N GLN A 46 -0.09 -3.33 -6.69
CA GLN A 46 1.00 -4.29 -6.55
C GLN A 46 2.26 -3.68 -5.93
N TYR A 47 2.20 -2.42 -5.49
CA TYR A 47 3.32 -1.71 -4.89
C TYR A 47 4.53 -1.53 -5.81
N LEU A 48 4.36 -1.65 -7.12
CA LEU A 48 5.41 -1.44 -8.13
C LEU A 48 5.58 0.05 -8.48
N LEU A 49 4.56 0.86 -8.17
CA LEU A 49 4.55 2.31 -8.37
C LEU A 49 3.94 2.97 -7.13
N SER A 50 4.52 4.08 -6.67
CA SER A 50 4.00 4.79 -5.50
C SER A 50 4.29 6.29 -5.56
N VAL A 51 3.64 7.08 -4.70
CA VAL A 51 3.84 8.53 -4.60
C VAL A 51 4.39 8.87 -3.23
N ASN A 52 5.51 9.59 -3.16
CA ASN A 52 6.11 10.04 -1.92
C ASN A 52 5.65 11.48 -1.57
N PRO A 53 4.71 11.67 -0.63
CA PRO A 53 4.29 13.02 -0.23
C PRO A 53 5.40 13.80 0.50
N ASP A 54 6.41 13.12 1.04
CA ASP A 54 7.55 13.75 1.74
C ASP A 54 8.67 14.20 0.80
N ASP A 55 8.57 13.87 -0.50
CA ASP A 55 9.53 14.24 -1.55
C ASP A 55 8.79 14.93 -2.70
N ASN A 56 8.09 16.03 -2.39
CA ASN A 56 7.35 16.85 -3.34
C ASN A 56 6.38 16.05 -4.23
N TYR A 57 5.71 15.04 -3.65
CA TYR A 57 4.78 14.15 -4.36
C TYR A 57 5.40 13.44 -5.56
N LYS A 58 6.69 13.14 -5.49
CA LYS A 58 7.41 12.39 -6.52
C LYS A 58 6.85 10.98 -6.66
N ILE A 59 6.60 10.58 -7.89
CA ILE A 59 6.27 9.21 -8.28
C ILE A 59 7.56 8.40 -8.31
N THR A 60 7.57 7.26 -7.63
CA THR A 60 8.68 6.32 -7.58
C THR A 60 8.24 4.99 -8.17
N ALA A 61 8.97 4.53 -9.19
CA ALA A 61 8.89 3.15 -9.66
C ALA A 61 9.85 2.27 -8.85
N PHE A 62 9.36 1.14 -8.36
CA PHE A 62 10.16 0.18 -7.59
C PHE A 62 10.66 -1.01 -8.44
N ASP A 63 10.17 -1.12 -9.67
CA ASP A 63 10.60 -2.06 -10.70
C ASP A 63 10.86 -1.30 -12.01
N MET A 64 10.98 -2.01 -13.13
CA MET A 64 11.11 -1.44 -14.46
C MET A 64 10.03 -0.38 -14.71
N ASP A 65 10.47 0.86 -15.02
CA ASP A 65 9.59 1.99 -15.28
C ASP A 65 8.93 1.88 -16.67
N ASN A 66 8.01 0.93 -16.79
CA ASN A 66 7.29 0.61 -18.03
C ASN A 66 6.40 1.76 -18.52
N PHE A 67 6.09 2.72 -17.64
CA PHE A 67 5.21 3.84 -17.93
C PHE A 67 5.97 5.17 -18.10
N GLY A 68 7.26 5.21 -17.77
CA GLY A 68 8.07 6.43 -17.83
C GLY A 68 7.68 7.46 -16.76
N PHE A 69 7.12 7.02 -15.63
CA PHE A 69 6.61 7.89 -14.57
C PHE A 69 7.61 8.14 -13.44
N ASP A 70 8.69 7.36 -13.35
CA ASP A 70 9.66 7.52 -12.28
C ASP A 70 10.25 8.94 -12.28
N GLY A 71 10.31 9.55 -11.10
CA GLY A 71 10.81 10.91 -10.90
C GLY A 71 9.84 12.03 -11.32
N ARG A 72 8.68 11.72 -11.91
CA ARG A 72 7.64 12.73 -12.16
C ARG A 72 6.92 13.10 -10.86
N VAL A 73 6.11 14.16 -10.90
CA VAL A 73 5.30 14.61 -9.77
C VAL A 73 3.84 14.24 -10.04
N LEU A 74 3.11 13.81 -9.01
CA LEU A 74 1.68 13.55 -9.09
C LEU A 74 0.93 14.80 -9.59
N ASP A 75 -0.11 14.58 -10.39
CA ASP A 75 -0.88 15.68 -10.98
C ASP A 75 -1.40 16.64 -9.89
N PRO A 76 -1.13 17.96 -9.99
CA PRO A 76 -1.60 18.95 -9.01
C PRO A 76 -3.12 18.95 -8.80
N VAL A 77 -3.91 18.44 -9.75
CA VAL A 77 -5.37 18.26 -9.59
C VAL A 77 -5.69 17.37 -8.38
N CYS A 78 -4.85 16.39 -8.07
CA CYS A 78 -5.01 15.52 -6.89
C CYS A 78 -4.62 16.19 -5.56
N LEU A 79 -3.94 17.34 -5.62
CA LEU A 79 -3.22 17.96 -4.50
C LEU A 79 -3.73 19.36 -4.15
N ASN A 80 -4.83 19.80 -4.76
CA ASN A 80 -5.38 21.14 -4.52
C ASN A 80 -5.68 21.35 -3.02
N PRO A 81 -4.97 22.26 -2.32
CA PRO A 81 -5.18 22.51 -0.89
C PRO A 81 -6.59 23.00 -0.56
N GLU A 82 -7.25 23.65 -1.52
CA GLU A 82 -8.60 24.20 -1.40
C GLU A 82 -9.68 23.13 -1.64
N ASP A 83 -9.31 21.93 -2.12
CA ASP A 83 -10.25 20.82 -2.30
C ASP A 83 -10.29 19.93 -1.04
N PRO A 84 -11.40 19.90 -0.29
CA PRO A 84 -11.53 19.02 0.87
C PRO A 84 -11.48 17.53 0.51
N HIS A 85 -11.69 17.16 -0.77
CA HIS A 85 -11.63 15.79 -1.26
C HIS A 85 -10.26 15.42 -1.85
N ARG A 86 -9.24 16.28 -1.71
CA ARG A 86 -7.88 15.94 -2.12
C ARG A 86 -7.42 14.63 -1.50
N VAL A 87 -6.52 13.94 -2.19
CA VAL A 87 -5.90 12.72 -1.66
C VAL A 87 -5.19 13.01 -0.33
N SER A 88 -5.36 12.10 0.63
CA SER A 88 -4.74 12.23 1.94
C SER A 88 -3.24 11.96 1.87
N ASP A 89 -2.44 12.91 2.36
CA ASP A 89 -0.98 12.75 2.48
C ASP A 89 -0.63 11.57 3.40
N GLN A 90 -1.45 11.30 4.42
CA GLN A 90 -1.24 10.18 5.33
C GLN A 90 -1.40 8.84 4.63
N LEU A 91 -2.40 8.72 3.76
CA LEU A 91 -2.67 7.49 3.01
C LEU A 91 -1.63 7.27 1.92
N LEU A 92 -1.21 8.33 1.21
CA LEU A 92 -0.06 8.26 0.29
C LEU A 92 1.21 7.82 1.02
N ARG A 93 1.49 8.39 2.20
CA ARG A 93 2.67 8.03 2.99
C ARG A 93 2.60 6.58 3.48
N TRP A 94 1.43 6.11 3.88
CA TRP A 94 1.23 4.72 4.25
C TRP A 94 1.49 3.79 3.05
N HIS A 95 0.89 4.07 1.90
CA HIS A 95 1.08 3.29 0.68
C HIS A 95 2.55 3.28 0.23
N PHE A 96 3.23 4.43 0.29
CA PHE A 96 4.65 4.55 -0.02
C PHE A 96 5.52 3.68 0.89
N ARG A 97 5.26 3.69 2.20
CA ARG A 97 5.97 2.81 3.15
C ARG A 97 5.71 1.33 2.86
N GLN A 98 4.47 0.94 2.53
CA GLN A 98 4.18 -0.42 2.08
C GLN A 98 4.95 -0.76 0.81
N SER A 99 5.06 0.19 -0.12
CA SER A 99 5.79 -0.02 -1.37
C SER A 99 7.28 -0.22 -1.14
N VAL A 100 7.88 0.57 -0.25
CA VAL A 100 9.27 0.36 0.17
C VAL A 100 9.43 -1.02 0.81
N LEU A 101 8.56 -1.40 1.76
CA LEU A 101 8.67 -2.70 2.44
C LEU A 101 8.47 -3.89 1.51
N ALA A 102 7.53 -3.79 0.57
CA ALA A 102 7.25 -4.78 -0.45
C ALA A 102 8.48 -5.10 -1.29
N ASN A 103 9.16 -4.05 -1.74
CA ASN A 103 10.28 -4.18 -2.66
C ASN A 103 11.64 -4.37 -1.95
N MET A 104 11.79 -3.86 -0.71
CA MET A 104 12.97 -4.12 0.12
C MET A 104 13.05 -5.55 0.64
N ARG A 105 11.93 -6.29 0.67
CA ARG A 105 11.92 -7.73 0.98
C ARG A 105 12.58 -8.59 -0.12
N GLY A 106 13.02 -8.02 -1.24
CA GLY A 106 13.65 -8.75 -2.34
C GLY A 106 12.67 -9.78 -2.94
N ALA A 107 13.15 -10.98 -3.29
CA ALA A 107 12.29 -12.10 -3.73
C ALA A 107 11.39 -12.69 -2.61
N GLY A 108 11.05 -11.90 -1.58
CA GLY A 108 10.09 -12.28 -0.55
C GLY A 108 8.70 -12.49 -1.13
N GLU A 109 7.85 -13.24 -0.41
CA GLU A 109 6.52 -13.65 -0.88
C GLU A 109 5.74 -12.53 -1.60
N PRO A 110 5.12 -12.81 -2.75
CA PRO A 110 4.34 -11.82 -3.48
C PRO A 110 3.25 -11.22 -2.59
N ILE A 111 3.07 -9.90 -2.69
CA ILE A 111 1.96 -9.25 -2.02
C ILE A 111 0.73 -9.38 -2.90
N PHE A 112 -0.31 -9.97 -2.33
CA PHE A 112 -1.59 -10.16 -2.99
C PHE A 112 -2.60 -9.21 -2.39
N GLU A 113 -3.36 -8.53 -3.24
CA GLU A 113 -4.60 -7.90 -2.85
C GLU A 113 -5.59 -8.95 -2.34
N TYR A 114 -6.31 -8.60 -1.27
CA TYR A 114 -7.36 -9.42 -0.67
C TYR A 114 -8.77 -8.89 -0.96
N ASP A 115 -8.89 -7.74 -1.61
CA ASP A 115 -10.18 -7.18 -1.98
C ASP A 115 -10.60 -7.72 -3.35
N PHE A 116 -11.65 -8.53 -3.37
CA PHE A 116 -12.26 -9.04 -4.59
C PHE A 116 -13.62 -8.35 -4.75
N PRO A 117 -13.86 -7.61 -5.85
CA PRO A 117 -15.09 -6.84 -5.99
C PRO A 117 -16.34 -7.73 -5.82
N PRO A 118 -17.38 -7.28 -5.10
CA PRO A 118 -18.58 -8.08 -4.90
C PRO A 118 -19.19 -8.51 -6.24
N GLY A 119 -19.33 -9.82 -6.44
CA GLY A 119 -19.89 -10.41 -7.66
C GLY A 119 -18.86 -10.80 -8.73
N THR A 120 -17.56 -10.63 -8.48
CA THR A 120 -16.52 -11.18 -9.36
C THR A 120 -16.18 -12.63 -8.99
N ASP A 121 -15.76 -13.40 -9.99
CA ASP A 121 -15.26 -14.75 -9.78
C ASP A 121 -13.81 -14.67 -9.27
N MET A 122 -13.67 -14.72 -7.95
CA MET A 122 -12.38 -14.69 -7.25
C MET A 122 -11.37 -15.69 -7.82
N MET A 123 -11.81 -16.91 -8.19
CA MET A 123 -10.90 -17.93 -8.73
C MET A 123 -10.43 -17.56 -10.14
N LYS A 124 -11.31 -16.95 -10.93
CA LYS A 124 -10.93 -16.41 -12.24
C LYS A 124 -9.93 -15.27 -12.09
N GLU A 125 -10.13 -14.36 -11.14
CA GLU A 125 -9.20 -13.26 -10.88
C GLU A 125 -7.83 -13.73 -10.39
N ILE A 126 -7.79 -14.72 -9.49
CA ILE A 126 -6.55 -15.36 -9.04
C ILE A 126 -5.82 -16.01 -10.22
N ARG A 127 -6.55 -16.77 -11.05
CA ARG A 127 -5.98 -17.46 -12.22
C ARG A 127 -5.43 -16.51 -13.27
N GLU A 128 -6.11 -15.39 -13.51
CA GLU A 128 -5.74 -14.39 -14.52
C GLU A 128 -4.72 -13.36 -13.98
N GLY A 129 -4.43 -13.39 -12.68
CA GLY A 129 -3.49 -12.51 -12.00
C GLY A 129 -2.04 -13.01 -12.00
N PRO A 130 -1.06 -12.14 -11.70
CA PRO A 130 0.34 -12.52 -11.55
C PRO A 130 0.54 -13.43 -10.32
N TYR A 131 1.51 -14.34 -10.40
CA TYR A 131 1.79 -15.33 -9.35
C TYR A 131 0.53 -16.13 -8.96
N ALA A 132 -0.27 -16.52 -9.96
CA ALA A 132 -1.57 -17.18 -9.78
C ALA A 132 -1.50 -18.43 -8.91
N GLN A 133 -0.41 -19.20 -9.04
CA GLN A 133 -0.21 -20.40 -8.23
C GLN A 133 0.03 -20.03 -6.76
N GLU A 134 0.98 -19.14 -6.47
CA GLU A 134 1.29 -18.73 -5.11
C GLU A 134 0.09 -18.01 -4.45
N ARG A 135 -0.67 -17.23 -5.23
CA ARG A 135 -1.89 -16.55 -4.77
C ARG A 135 -2.98 -17.55 -4.41
N PHE A 136 -3.18 -18.57 -5.25
CA PHE A 136 -4.13 -19.64 -5.01
C PHE A 136 -3.77 -20.47 -3.77
N GLU A 137 -2.49 -20.86 -3.64
CA GLU A 137 -1.99 -21.59 -2.47
C GLU A 137 -2.18 -20.79 -1.18
N LYS A 138 -1.90 -19.48 -1.20
CA LYS A 138 -2.10 -18.59 -0.06
C LYS A 138 -3.58 -18.44 0.31
N GLU A 139 -4.46 -18.26 -0.68
CA GLU A 139 -5.91 -18.15 -0.48
C GLU A 139 -6.49 -19.43 0.16
N LEU A 140 -6.08 -20.61 -0.33
CA LEU A 140 -6.44 -21.88 0.31
C LEU A 140 -5.94 -21.93 1.75
N ALA A 141 -4.68 -21.56 1.99
CA ALA A 141 -4.10 -21.59 3.33
C ALA A 141 -4.79 -20.64 4.32
N VAL A 142 -5.34 -19.50 3.86
CA VAL A 142 -6.14 -18.60 4.71
C VAL A 142 -7.48 -19.25 5.07
N ARG A 143 -8.22 -19.73 4.07
CA ARG A 143 -9.55 -20.36 4.29
C ARG A 143 -9.52 -21.59 5.18
N PHE A 144 -8.48 -22.41 5.05
CA PHE A 144 -8.31 -23.60 5.89
C PHE A 144 -7.83 -23.27 7.31
N ARG A 145 -7.29 -22.06 7.56
CA ARG A 145 -6.89 -21.61 8.89
C ARG A 145 -8.03 -20.96 9.68
N GLU A 146 -9.02 -20.37 9.01
CA GLU A 146 -10.20 -19.76 9.65
C GLU A 146 -11.25 -20.79 10.12
N THR A 147 -11.05 -22.08 9.82
CA THR A 147 -11.93 -23.19 10.21
C THR A 147 -11.55 -23.93 11.49
N VAL A 148 -10.73 -23.33 12.39
CA VAL A 148 -10.36 -23.92 13.69
C VAL A 148 -10.70 -22.98 14.84
#